data_AF-A0A8H5D5R9-F1
#
_entry.id   AF-A0A8H5D5R9-F1
#
_cell.length_a   1.000
_cell.length_b   1.000
_cell.length_c   1.000
_cell.angle_alpha   90.00
_cell.angle_beta   90.00
_cell.angle_gamma   90.00
#
_symmetry.space_group_name_H-M   'P 1'
#
loop_
_entity.id
_entity.type
_entity.pdbx_description
1 polymer ?
#
loop_
_entity_poly.entity_id
_entity_poly.type
_entity_poly.pdbx_seq_one_letter_code
_entity_poly.pdbx_strand_id
1 'polypeptide(L)'
;MESGQSNTQVSDNDWVRITSTDGFSFIVRRKTAKASGTMKTMLDTSSSYAEAATKTCPSGQRAIIAEKLVEYMSFKSYYETVGPKEDIPLHEFMERIPREVVLEL
;
A
#
# COMPACT_ATOMS: atom_id res chain seq x y z
N MET A 1 6.73 -19.56 -33.68
CA MET A 1 5.79 -18.64 -33.02
C MET A 1 6.46 -18.20 -31.74
N GLU A 2 7.00 -16.99 -31.77
CA GLU A 2 7.90 -16.45 -30.75
C GLU A 2 7.04 -15.78 -29.66
N SER A 3 6.82 -16.48 -28.54
CA SER A 3 6.17 -15.89 -27.37
C SER A 3 7.19 -15.10 -26.57
N GLY A 4 7.32 -13.81 -26.87
CA GLY A 4 8.12 -12.87 -26.11
C GLY A 4 7.60 -12.74 -24.68
N GLN A 5 8.29 -13.37 -23.73
CA GLN A 5 8.16 -13.05 -22.32
C GLN A 5 8.82 -11.68 -22.10
N SER A 6 8.01 -10.62 -22.08
CA SER A 6 8.48 -9.32 -21.59
C SER A 6 8.74 -9.44 -20.08
N ASN A 7 9.99 -9.74 -19.72
CA ASN A 7 10.49 -9.67 -18.35
C ASN A 7 10.44 -8.20 -17.89
N THR A 8 9.25 -7.74 -17.49
CA THR A 8 9.08 -6.39 -16.92
C THR A 8 9.69 -6.44 -15.53
N GLN A 9 10.94 -5.99 -15.41
CA GLN A 9 11.61 -5.84 -14.13
C GLN A 9 10.71 -5.02 -13.20
N VAL A 10 10.15 -5.67 -12.19
CA VAL A 10 9.22 -5.06 -11.25
C VAL A 10 10.01 -4.11 -10.36
N SER A 11 9.88 -2.81 -10.64
CA SER A 11 10.58 -1.76 -9.89
C SER A 11 9.80 -1.42 -8.61
N ASP A 12 10.51 -1.04 -7.55
CA ASP A 12 9.91 -0.43 -6.36
C ASP A 12 9.23 0.93 -6.64
N ASN A 13 9.58 1.55 -7.78
CA ASN A 13 8.93 2.76 -8.27
C ASN A 13 7.66 2.47 -9.11
N ASP A 14 7.34 1.21 -9.38
CA ASP A 14 6.09 0.86 -10.07
C ASP A 14 4.88 1.25 -9.24
N TRP A 15 3.79 1.58 -9.93
CA TRP A 15 2.50 1.78 -9.31
C TRP A 15 1.78 0.46 -9.10
N VAL A 16 1.13 0.34 -7.95
CA VAL A 16 0.23 -0.77 -7.60
C VAL A 16 -1.14 -0.21 -7.23
N ARG A 17 -2.17 -1.00 -7.53
CA ARG A 17 -3.57 -0.68 -7.22
C ARG A 17 -4.00 -1.44 -5.98
N ILE A 18 -4.61 -0.73 -5.04
CA ILE A 18 -5.23 -1.28 -3.85
C ILE A 18 -6.73 -1.10 -3.98
N THR A 19 -7.50 -2.18 -3.88
CA THR A 19 -8.96 -2.13 -4.06
C THR A 19 -9.70 -2.39 -2.76
N SER A 20 -10.74 -1.61 -2.48
CA SER A 20 -11.63 -1.80 -1.32
C SER A 20 -12.81 -2.73 -1.65
N THR A 21 -13.52 -3.18 -0.62
CA THR A 21 -14.70 -4.06 -0.76
C THR A 21 -15.93 -3.35 -1.31
N ASP A 22 -15.99 -2.04 -1.20
CA ASP A 22 -17.05 -1.16 -1.72
C ASP A 22 -16.71 -0.51 -3.08
N GLY A 23 -15.66 -1.01 -3.75
CA GLY A 23 -15.40 -0.71 -5.16
C GLY A 23 -14.49 0.49 -5.44
N PHE A 24 -13.87 1.08 -4.42
CA PHE A 24 -12.88 2.14 -4.60
C PHE A 24 -11.49 1.56 -4.91
N SER A 25 -10.66 2.38 -5.54
CA SER A 25 -9.29 2.01 -5.91
C SER A 25 -8.32 3.12 -5.55
N PHE A 26 -7.22 2.74 -4.90
CA PHE A 26 -6.14 3.62 -4.49
C PHE A 26 -4.87 3.23 -5.23
N ILE A 27 -4.13 4.20 -5.76
CA ILE A 27 -2.92 3.94 -6.53
C ILE A 27 -1.73 4.49 -5.74
N VAL A 28 -0.78 3.61 -5.41
CA VAL A 28 0.41 3.96 -4.61
C VAL A 28 1.66 3.36 -5.23
N ARG A 29 2.83 3.88 -4.86
CA ARG A 29 4.10 3.25 -5.23
C ARG A 29 4.22 1.88 -4.57
N ARG A 30 4.80 0.92 -5.28
CA ARG A 30 5.07 -0.43 -4.78
C ARG A 30 5.91 -0.39 -3.52
N LYS A 31 6.93 0.48 -3.45
CA LYS A 31 7.72 0.71 -2.22
C LYS A 31 6.83 1.04 -1.02
N THR A 32 5.86 1.93 -1.21
CA THR A 32 4.93 2.35 -0.15
C THR A 32 4.00 1.22 0.26
N ALA A 33 3.44 0.48 -0.69
CA ALA A 33 2.60 -0.69 -0.39
C ALA A 33 3.36 -1.78 0.38
N LYS A 34 4.67 -1.95 0.10
CA LYS A 34 5.55 -2.88 0.82
C LYS A 34 5.82 -2.50 2.28
N ALA A 35 5.39 -1.31 2.74
CA ALA A 35 5.44 -0.93 4.15
C ALA A 35 4.51 -1.80 5.03
N SER A 36 3.47 -2.39 4.42
CA SER A 36 2.63 -3.43 5.01
C SER A 36 3.22 -4.82 4.74
N GLY A 37 3.41 -5.62 5.79
CA GLY A 37 3.94 -6.98 5.67
C GLY A 37 3.05 -7.88 4.81
N THR A 38 1.73 -7.81 5.01
CA THR A 38 0.76 -8.59 4.24
C THR A 38 0.78 -8.22 2.75
N MET A 39 0.77 -6.92 2.46
CA MET A 39 0.76 -6.45 1.06
C MET A 39 2.12 -6.69 0.39
N LYS A 40 3.22 -6.64 1.14
CA LYS A 40 4.54 -7.05 0.66
C LYS A 40 4.53 -8.50 0.18
N THR A 41 3.92 -9.42 0.94
CA THR A 41 3.78 -10.83 0.55
C THR A 41 2.89 -11.01 -0.67
N MET A 42 1.75 -10.30 -0.74
CA MET A 42 0.84 -10.38 -1.90
C MET A 42 1.46 -9.81 -3.19
N LEU A 43 2.32 -8.80 -3.08
CA LEU A 43 2.99 -8.15 -4.20
C LEU A 43 4.35 -8.79 -4.54
N ASP A 44 4.75 -9.85 -3.85
CA ASP A 44 6.00 -10.55 -4.08
C ASP A 44 5.89 -11.41 -5.35
N THR A 45 6.69 -11.07 -6.37
CA THR A 45 6.71 -11.76 -7.66
C THR A 45 7.40 -13.12 -7.61
N SER A 46 8.08 -13.44 -6.51
CA SER A 46 8.65 -14.79 -6.28
C SER A 46 7.60 -15.78 -5.80
N SER A 47 6.46 -15.29 -5.33
CA SER A 47 5.31 -16.10 -4.95
C SER A 47 4.41 -16.36 -6.17
N SER A 48 3.73 -17.50 -6.20
CA SER A 48 2.76 -17.84 -7.27
C SER A 48 1.44 -17.05 -7.18
N TYR A 49 1.39 -15.94 -6.45
CA TYR A 49 0.19 -15.12 -6.27
C TYR A 49 -0.13 -14.31 -7.53
N ALA A 50 -1.39 -14.34 -7.98
CA ALA A 50 -1.85 -13.65 -9.19
C ALA A 50 -1.78 -12.12 -9.07
N GLU A 51 -1.82 -11.62 -7.83
CA GLU A 51 -1.73 -10.21 -7.43
C GLU A 51 -0.38 -9.58 -7.84
N ALA A 52 0.70 -10.36 -7.77
CA ALA A 52 2.04 -9.90 -8.16
C ALA A 52 2.14 -9.63 -9.67
N ALA A 53 1.46 -10.45 -10.48
CA ALA A 53 1.37 -10.29 -11.93
C ALA A 53 0.38 -9.19 -12.35
N THR A 54 -0.74 -9.05 -11.63
CA THR A 54 -1.81 -8.09 -11.95
C THR A 54 -1.59 -6.69 -11.35
N LYS A 55 -0.55 -6.51 -10.53
CA LYS A 55 -0.24 -5.27 -9.79
C LYS A 55 -1.42 -4.74 -8.97
N THR A 56 -2.35 -5.61 -8.61
CA THR A 56 -3.59 -5.27 -7.92
C THR A 56 -3.70 -6.10 -6.65
N CYS A 57 -3.93 -5.44 -5.52
CA CYS A 57 -4.00 -6.04 -4.20
C CYS A 57 -5.33 -5.66 -3.53
N PRO A 58 -6.21 -6.61 -3.21
CA PRO A 58 -7.39 -6.31 -2.41
C PRO A 58 -6.98 -5.96 -0.97
N SER A 59 -7.54 -4.89 -0.41
CA SER A 59 -7.34 -4.53 1.00
C SER A 59 -8.18 -5.41 1.95
N GLY A 60 -9.29 -5.97 1.44
CA GLY A 60 -10.29 -6.66 2.26
C GLY A 60 -11.12 -5.73 3.14
N GLN A 61 -10.94 -4.41 3.01
CA GLN A 61 -11.55 -3.39 3.84
C GLN A 61 -12.43 -2.44 3.01
N ARG A 62 -13.38 -1.76 3.67
CA ARG A 62 -14.17 -0.67 3.07
C ARG A 62 -13.26 0.52 2.72
N ALA A 63 -13.69 1.38 1.80
CA ALA A 63 -12.87 2.47 1.28
C ALA A 63 -12.35 3.40 2.37
N ILE A 64 -13.18 3.75 3.35
CA ILE A 64 -12.78 4.65 4.45
C ILE A 64 -11.63 4.08 5.28
N ILE A 65 -11.58 2.76 5.46
CA ILE A 65 -10.50 2.08 6.19
C ILE A 65 -9.28 1.91 5.28
N ALA A 66 -9.51 1.50 4.02
CA ALA A 66 -8.47 1.33 3.02
C ALA A 66 -7.72 2.65 2.75
N GLU A 67 -8.42 3.78 2.77
CA GLU A 67 -7.85 5.12 2.67
C GLU A 67 -6.87 5.38 3.81
N LYS A 68 -7.27 5.11 5.05
CA LYS A 68 -6.40 5.31 6.23
C LYS A 68 -5.22 4.35 6.27
N LEU A 69 -5.42 3.11 5.81
CA LEU A 69 -4.32 2.16 5.62
C LEU A 69 -3.28 2.70 4.62
N VAL A 70 -3.75 3.25 3.49
CA VAL A 70 -2.87 3.86 2.47
C VAL A 70 -2.21 5.14 2.97
N GLU A 71 -2.93 5.99 3.70
CA GLU A 71 -2.42 7.21 4.33
C GLU A 71 -1.30 6.85 5.33
N TYR A 72 -1.52 5.83 6.17
CA TYR A 72 -0.52 5.35 7.12
C TYR A 72 0.72 4.75 6.43
N MET A 73 0.55 3.93 5.39
CA MET A 73 1.69 3.40 4.64
C MET A 73 2.53 4.52 4.02
N SER A 74 1.86 5.55 3.48
CA SER A 74 2.53 6.72 2.90
C SER A 74 3.28 7.52 3.97
N PHE A 75 2.63 7.77 5.10
CA PHE A 75 3.22 8.44 6.26
C PHE A 75 4.46 7.69 6.77
N LYS A 76 4.31 6.39 7.05
CA LYS A 76 5.40 5.53 7.51
C LYS A 76 6.57 5.52 6.53
N SER A 77 6.32 5.36 5.24
CA SER A 77 7.38 5.35 4.22
C SER A 77 8.06 6.71 4.04
N TYR A 78 7.35 7.82 4.26
CA TYR A 78 7.92 9.16 4.18
C TYR A 78 8.84 9.46 5.36
N TYR A 79 8.41 9.09 6.57
CA TYR A 79 9.17 9.32 7.81
C TYR A 79 10.12 8.17 8.17
N GLU A 80 10.23 7.11 7.37
CA GLU A 80 11.11 5.96 7.65
C GLU A 80 12.59 6.34 7.75
N THR A 81 13.03 7.35 6.99
CA THR A 81 14.45 7.75 6.89
C THR A 81 14.78 9.05 7.62
N VAL A 82 13.83 9.64 8.34
CA VAL A 82 14.07 10.90 9.06
C VAL A 82 14.93 10.65 10.29
N GLY A 83 15.85 11.58 10.57
CA GLY A 83 16.73 11.49 11.72
C GLY A 83 15.98 11.78 13.03
N PRO A 84 16.55 11.39 14.20
CA PRO A 84 15.91 11.56 15.51
C PRO A 84 15.70 13.03 15.95
N LYS A 85 16.12 14.00 15.14
CA LYS A 85 15.94 15.44 15.39
C LYS A 85 14.76 16.04 14.65
N GLU A 86 14.19 15.33 13.69
CA GLU A 86 13.01 15.77 12.96
C GLU A 86 11.77 15.44 13.77
N ASP A 87 10.86 16.41 13.85
CA ASP A 87 9.58 16.21 14.52
C ASP A 87 8.63 15.45 13.58
N ILE A 88 8.08 14.35 14.06
CA ILE A 88 7.15 13.53 13.29
C ILE A 88 5.74 13.92 13.74
N PRO A 89 4.88 14.48 12.86
CA PRO A 89 3.57 15.02 13.24
C PRO A 89 2.53 13.90 13.46
N LEU A 90 2.79 13.02 14.43
CA LEU A 90 1.93 11.89 14.79
C LEU A 90 0.57 12.37 15.30
N HIS A 91 0.54 13.47 16.05
CA HIS A 91 -0.69 14.00 16.61
C HIS A 91 -1.65 14.45 15.50
N GLU A 92 -1.16 15.21 14.52
CA GLU A 92 -1.94 15.66 13.36
C GLU A 92 -2.47 14.46 12.54
N PHE A 93 -1.65 13.42 12.37
CA PHE A 93 -2.09 12.20 11.70
C PHE A 93 -3.25 11.52 12.45
N MET A 94 -3.17 11.42 13.78
CA MET A 94 -4.21 10.78 14.60
C MET A 94 -5.52 11.59 14.62
N GLU A 95 -5.46 12.93 14.63
CA GLU A 95 -6.66 13.78 14.62
C GLU A 95 -7.45 13.68 13.31
N ARG A 96 -6.80 13.31 12.21
CA ARG A 96 -7.44 13.10 10.89
C ARG A 96 -8.19 11.77 10.79
N ILE A 97 -8.14 10.93 11.82
CA ILE A 97 -8.86 9.66 11.86
C ILE A 97 -10.25 9.92 12.47
N PRO A 98 -11.34 9.69 11.71
CA PRO A 98 -12.69 9.81 12.27
C PRO A 98 -12.88 8.82 13.42
N ARG A 99 -13.43 9.28 14.54
CA ARG A 99 -13.68 8.42 15.71
C ARG A 99 -14.59 7.22 15.39
N GLU A 100 -15.46 7.37 14.39
CA GLU A 100 -16.41 6.36 13.95
C GLU A 100 -15.73 5.12 13.35
N VAL A 101 -14.47 5.22 12.92
CA VAL A 101 -13.73 4.11 12.28
C VAL A 101 -12.60 3.53 13.12
N VAL A 102 -12.35 4.07 14.32
CA VAL A 102 -11.19 3.70 15.16
C VAL A 102 -11.17 2.23 15.54
N LEU A 103 -12.33 1.60 15.74
CA LEU A 103 -12.42 0.18 16.10
C LEU A 103 -12.21 -0.77 14.91
N GLU A 104 -12.25 -0.26 13.68
CA GLU A 104 -12.05 -1.04 12.45
C GLU A 104 -10.60 -0.94 11.91
N LEU A 105 -9.74 -0.11 12.53
CA LEU A 105 -8.35 0.12 12.13
C LEU A 105 -7.35 -0.86 12.75
#